data_AF-A0A9P1DIL2-F1
#
_entry.id   AF-A0A9P1DIL2-F1
#
_cell.length_a   1.000
_cell.length_b   1.000
_cell.length_c   1.000
_cell.angle_alpha   90.00
_cell.angle_beta   90.00
_cell.angle_gamma   90.00
#
_symmetry.space_group_name_H-M   'P 1'
#
loop_
_entity.id
_entity.type
_entity.pdbx_description
1 polymer ?
#
loop_
_entity_poly.entity_id
_entity_poly.type
_entity_poly.pdbx_seq_one_letter_code
_entity_poly.pdbx_strand_id
1 'polypeptide(L)'
;MEASLQQFCDKWQLDVDAQNFLRSLEPAALEVVIADFAPHEGTQDVAGKLYSFAKGISRQPRQEGVEAFIQKWKLDLSTAKWVRELPQEVKDALVRDFEPKEDTQNITGKLKGFARSILSRHQHHQHAASHVPNAHGDQRLQEFVTRWGVEESLGFLQGLPALVQAKVIEQFDPKGDTMNINGRLCSFARSVAERMNLPTNAAAVQQQPLGMMQPQMQTQMQPMMQPMMQPMMQPMMQPMMQPMTMDPLNAFFMTQMPQAQVPMAMACGGCGMAPMAPMQGAFQPAADPISSFRSRWALTDQSRQFLMQLPQDVQNIVLAEFSPAAGTANLDGKLQTFARSVLERFQDAHPQQGHPVVHSSNPQVAEFARRWSLDEEAVTFLETLPEQTRHTVLAEFQPRLGTRNMTGKLKAFASTVMGAQGYQNSRPPDGAGAAGGSGGSLDLGELAFLQKWGIENNLMVKETLCTLTPDQRLRVLRDFEPATDTMDVAAKLCSFAKSVARGKGSGKGPGGMPVFKRPAEGDLGPDPLRPRLA
;
A
#
# COMPACT_ATOMS: atom_id res chain seq x y z
N MET A 1 40.74 10.11 35.35
CA MET A 1 39.65 10.20 34.36
C MET A 1 39.71 11.51 33.58
N GLU A 2 39.73 12.69 34.22
CA GLU A 2 39.81 13.98 33.49
C GLU A 2 41.03 14.14 32.59
N ALA A 3 42.24 13.75 33.05
CA ALA A 3 43.44 13.81 32.21
C ALA A 3 43.35 12.91 30.96
N SER A 4 42.76 11.71 31.11
CA SER A 4 42.53 10.78 30.00
C SER A 4 41.47 11.30 29.02
N LEU A 5 40.43 11.96 29.54
CA LEU A 5 39.42 12.62 28.70
C LEU A 5 40.03 13.76 27.89
N GLN A 6 40.84 14.62 28.50
CA GLN A 6 41.48 15.71 27.77
C GLN A 6 42.39 15.19 26.65
N GLN A 7 43.23 14.18 26.94
CA GLN A 7 44.07 13.53 25.93
C GLN A 7 43.26 12.93 24.79
N PHE A 8 42.11 12.31 25.09
CA PHE A 8 41.21 11.76 24.08
C PHE A 8 40.60 12.85 23.19
N CYS A 9 40.15 13.96 23.79
CA CYS A 9 39.60 15.10 23.06
C CYS A 9 40.64 15.78 22.17
N ASP A 10 41.87 15.91 22.67
CA ASP A 10 42.99 16.48 21.91
C ASP A 10 43.38 15.56 20.75
N LYS A 11 43.45 14.24 20.98
CA LYS A 11 43.77 13.23 19.97
C LYS A 11 42.82 13.27 18.77
N TRP A 12 41.53 13.45 19.03
CA TRP A 12 40.49 13.42 18.00
C TRP A 12 40.00 14.81 17.57
N GLN A 13 40.63 15.89 18.07
CA GLN A 13 40.27 17.28 17.80
C GLN A 13 38.77 17.56 18.01
N LEU A 14 38.22 17.06 19.12
CA LEU A 14 36.80 17.20 19.43
C LEU A 14 36.45 18.64 19.82
N ASP A 15 35.36 19.16 19.27
CA ASP A 15 34.83 20.48 19.63
C ASP A 15 34.30 20.53 21.07
N VAL A 16 34.00 21.73 21.54
CA VAL A 16 33.54 21.98 22.92
C VAL A 16 32.21 21.27 23.21
N ASP A 17 31.34 21.12 22.21
CA ASP A 17 30.05 20.45 22.37
C ASP A 17 30.23 18.93 22.55
N ALA A 18 31.13 18.30 21.80
CA ALA A 18 31.50 16.91 21.97
C ALA A 18 32.18 16.66 23.33
N GLN A 19 33.04 17.57 23.78
CA GLN A 19 33.64 17.51 25.11
C GLN A 19 32.61 17.59 26.23
N ASN A 20 31.67 18.54 26.13
CA ASN A 20 30.58 18.69 27.10
C ASN A 20 29.68 17.45 27.12
N PHE A 21 29.38 16.89 25.95
CA PHE A 21 28.64 15.66 25.84
C PHE A 21 29.36 14.48 26.52
N LEU A 22 30.66 14.28 26.26
CA LEU A 22 31.43 13.24 26.94
C LEU A 22 31.43 13.40 28.46
N ARG A 23 31.50 14.64 28.98
CA ARG A 23 31.41 14.93 30.42
C ARG A 23 30.03 14.65 31.01
N SER A 24 28.98 14.66 30.19
CA SER A 24 27.61 14.32 30.60
C SER A 24 27.32 12.81 30.57
N LEU A 25 28.21 12.00 29.99
CA LEU A 25 28.07 10.55 30.00
C LEU A 25 28.33 9.98 31.40
N GLU A 26 27.68 8.86 31.71
CA GLU A 26 27.98 8.09 32.92
C GLU A 26 29.44 7.59 32.90
N PRO A 27 30.18 7.59 34.03
CA PRO A 27 31.60 7.23 34.06
C PRO A 27 31.96 5.91 33.38
N ALA A 28 31.12 4.87 33.51
CA ALA A 28 31.36 3.58 32.87
C ALA A 28 31.20 3.63 31.34
N ALA A 29 30.21 4.37 30.84
CA ALA A 29 30.04 4.56 29.40
C ALA A 29 31.19 5.39 28.83
N LEU A 30 31.63 6.41 29.57
CA LEU A 30 32.77 7.23 29.21
C LEU A 30 34.07 6.41 29.07
N GLU A 31 34.33 5.48 29.99
CA GLU A 31 35.49 4.59 29.91
C GLU A 31 35.49 3.73 28.64
N VAL A 32 34.34 3.14 28.28
CA VAL A 32 34.20 2.36 27.04
C VAL A 32 34.37 3.25 25.82
N VAL A 33 33.82 4.46 25.82
CA VAL A 33 34.02 5.41 24.72
C VAL A 33 35.50 5.76 24.55
N ILE A 34 36.21 6.05 25.63
CA ILE A 34 37.63 6.39 25.58
C ILE A 34 38.49 5.20 25.12
N ALA A 35 38.13 3.97 25.53
CA ALA A 35 38.88 2.76 25.19
C ALA A 35 38.65 2.30 23.75
N ASP A 36 37.39 2.26 23.30
CA ASP A 36 37.00 1.53 22.10
C ASP A 36 36.71 2.43 20.90
N PHE A 37 36.57 3.74 21.09
CA PHE A 37 36.31 4.65 19.98
C PHE A 37 37.58 4.88 19.15
N ALA A 38 37.65 4.19 18.01
CA ALA A 38 38.70 4.31 17.01
C ALA A 38 38.10 4.55 15.61
N PRO A 39 37.70 5.79 15.27
CA PRO A 39 37.24 6.12 13.92
C PRO A 39 38.38 5.89 12.91
N HIS A 40 38.01 5.48 11.69
CA HIS A 40 38.98 5.24 10.62
C HIS A 40 39.69 6.54 10.21
N GLU A 41 40.97 6.41 9.82
CA GLU A 41 41.73 7.53 9.25
C GLU A 41 40.99 8.14 8.05
N GLY A 42 40.93 9.47 7.99
CA GLY A 42 40.18 10.19 6.95
C GLY A 42 38.68 10.36 7.22
N THR A 43 38.18 9.99 8.40
CA THR A 43 36.80 10.31 8.79
C THR A 43 36.61 11.83 8.88
N GLN A 44 35.76 12.40 8.03
CA GLN A 44 35.48 13.85 8.02
C GLN A 44 34.66 14.33 9.22
N ASP A 45 33.75 13.51 9.74
CA ASP A 45 32.89 13.85 10.88
C ASP A 45 33.15 12.92 12.07
N VAL A 46 34.21 13.22 12.81
CA VAL A 46 34.60 12.44 13.99
C VAL A 46 33.61 12.63 15.14
N ALA A 47 33.11 13.86 15.33
CA ALA A 47 32.14 14.19 16.37
C ALA A 47 30.80 13.46 16.17
N GLY A 48 30.25 13.47 14.95
CA GLY A 48 29.02 12.73 14.62
C GLY A 48 29.14 11.22 14.84
N LYS A 49 30.30 10.64 14.51
CA LYS A 49 30.58 9.22 14.79
C LYS A 49 30.71 8.95 16.29
N LEU A 50 31.36 9.85 17.04
CA LEU A 50 31.47 9.76 18.49
C LEU A 50 30.09 9.79 19.15
N TYR A 51 29.23 10.75 18.77
CA TYR A 51 27.85 10.82 19.28
C TYR A 51 27.09 9.54 19.02
N SER A 52 27.19 9.00 17.80
CA SER A 52 26.51 7.76 17.43
C SER A 52 27.03 6.57 18.24
N PHE A 53 28.35 6.47 18.41
CA PHE A 53 29.00 5.40 19.18
C PHE A 53 28.68 5.47 20.67
N ALA A 54 28.87 6.63 21.28
CA ALA A 54 28.58 6.88 22.68
C ALA A 54 27.08 6.69 22.99
N LYS A 55 26.19 7.15 22.10
CA LYS A 55 24.75 6.88 22.22
C LYS A 55 24.45 5.39 22.08
N GLY A 56 25.22 4.66 21.26
CA GLY A 56 25.18 3.20 21.19
C GLY A 56 25.58 2.53 22.51
N ILE A 57 26.64 3.00 23.15
CA ILE A 57 27.12 2.50 24.46
C ILE A 57 26.13 2.85 25.57
N SER A 58 25.63 4.08 25.62
CA SER A 58 24.59 4.48 26.57
C SER A 58 23.27 3.75 26.35
N ARG A 59 23.04 3.26 25.11
CA ARG A 59 21.92 2.39 24.78
C ARG A 59 22.21 0.92 25.02
N GLN A 60 23.46 0.50 25.18
CA GLN A 60 23.72 -0.85 25.67
C GLN A 60 23.22 -0.89 27.11
N PRO A 61 22.14 -1.63 27.40
CA PRO A 61 21.76 -1.81 28.78
C PRO A 61 22.94 -2.50 29.45
N ARG A 62 23.57 -1.85 30.45
CA ARG A 62 24.43 -2.52 31.43
C ARG A 62 23.68 -3.76 31.86
N GLN A 63 24.06 -4.95 31.37
CA GLN A 63 23.34 -6.22 31.50
C GLN A 63 22.13 -6.07 32.43
N GLU A 64 21.04 -5.48 31.93
CA GLU A 64 19.83 -5.37 32.73
C GLU A 64 19.43 -6.83 32.81
N GLY A 65 19.80 -7.48 33.91
CA GLY A 65 19.57 -8.91 34.06
C GLY A 65 18.11 -9.17 33.72
N VAL A 66 17.81 -10.38 33.27
CA VAL A 66 16.46 -10.75 32.81
C VAL A 66 15.36 -10.27 33.77
N GLU A 67 15.64 -10.19 35.08
CA GLU A 67 14.77 -9.61 36.11
C GLU A 67 14.47 -8.11 35.95
N ALA A 68 15.47 -7.26 35.69
CA ALA A 68 15.27 -5.83 35.45
C ALA A 68 14.43 -5.61 34.18
N PHE A 69 14.67 -6.41 33.14
CA PHE A 69 13.86 -6.40 31.92
C PHE A 69 12.41 -6.81 32.19
N ILE A 70 12.17 -7.86 32.98
CA ILE A 70 10.83 -8.32 33.38
C ILE A 70 10.09 -7.22 34.15
N GLN A 71 10.78 -6.54 35.07
CA GLN A 71 10.21 -5.44 35.85
C GLN A 71 9.90 -4.21 34.99
N LYS A 72 10.85 -3.80 34.13
CA LYS A 72 10.72 -2.65 33.22
C LYS A 72 9.49 -2.74 32.35
N TRP A 73 9.23 -3.91 31.78
CA TRP A 73 8.11 -4.15 30.89
C TRP A 73 6.85 -4.71 31.59
N LYS A 74 6.87 -4.80 32.93
CA LYS A 74 5.77 -5.32 33.75
C LYS A 74 5.22 -6.65 33.22
N LEU A 75 6.12 -7.56 32.85
CA LEU A 75 5.72 -8.84 32.27
C LEU A 75 5.01 -9.69 33.34
N ASP A 76 3.92 -10.34 32.94
CA ASP A 76 3.20 -11.27 33.81
C ASP A 76 4.09 -12.47 34.19
N LEU A 77 3.74 -13.16 35.29
CA LEU A 77 4.54 -14.27 35.82
C LEU A 77 4.77 -15.39 34.80
N SER A 78 3.79 -15.68 33.94
CA SER A 78 3.92 -16.72 32.91
C SER A 78 4.90 -16.29 31.82
N THR A 79 4.82 -15.04 31.37
CA THR A 79 5.77 -14.50 30.39
C THR A 79 7.17 -14.37 30.97
N ALA A 80 7.30 -13.91 32.22
CA ALA A 80 8.56 -13.84 32.94
C ALA A 80 9.24 -15.21 33.06
N LYS A 81 8.49 -16.25 33.46
CA LYS A 81 8.99 -17.63 33.50
C LYS A 81 9.48 -18.10 32.13
N TRP A 82 8.68 -17.86 31.09
CA TRP A 82 9.05 -18.22 29.73
C TRP A 82 10.32 -17.50 29.24
N VAL A 83 10.51 -16.22 29.55
CA VAL A 83 11.75 -15.49 29.21
C VAL A 83 12.96 -16.10 29.91
N ARG A 84 12.84 -16.53 31.17
CA ARG A 84 13.94 -17.18 31.92
C ARG A 84 14.36 -18.52 31.32
N GLU A 85 13.42 -19.25 30.73
CA GLU A 85 13.63 -20.55 30.08
C GLU A 85 14.25 -20.44 28.67
N LEU A 86 14.37 -19.24 28.10
CA LEU A 86 15.01 -19.06 26.79
C LEU A 86 16.54 -19.30 26.85
N PRO A 87 17.15 -19.74 25.73
CA PRO A 87 18.61 -19.80 25.60
C PRO A 87 19.28 -18.47 25.95
N GLN A 88 20.50 -18.51 26.50
CA GLN A 88 21.17 -17.31 27.03
C GLN A 88 21.37 -16.25 25.95
N GLU A 89 21.74 -16.66 24.75
CA GLU A 89 21.97 -15.79 23.60
C GLU A 89 20.69 -15.08 23.15
N VAL A 90 19.55 -15.77 23.29
CA VAL A 90 18.23 -15.20 22.98
C VAL A 90 17.82 -14.21 24.05
N LYS A 91 18.07 -14.53 25.34
CA LYS A 91 17.81 -13.61 26.45
C LYS A 91 18.61 -12.33 26.30
N ASP A 92 19.90 -12.43 25.98
CA ASP A 92 20.79 -11.28 25.81
C ASP A 92 20.34 -10.40 24.63
N ALA A 93 20.01 -11.00 23.49
CA ALA A 93 19.48 -10.28 22.33
C ALA A 93 18.12 -9.63 22.63
N LEU A 94 17.27 -10.29 23.41
CA LEU A 94 15.96 -9.78 23.78
C LEU A 94 16.05 -8.60 24.76
N VAL A 95 16.93 -8.68 25.75
CA VAL A 95 17.22 -7.56 26.67
C VAL A 95 17.82 -6.37 25.92
N ARG A 96 18.72 -6.61 24.97
CA ARG A 96 19.43 -5.58 24.23
C ARG A 96 18.56 -4.90 23.16
N ASP A 97 17.80 -5.68 22.40
CA ASP A 97 17.23 -5.21 21.13
C ASP A 97 15.71 -4.97 21.19
N PHE A 98 15.02 -5.36 22.28
CA PHE A 98 13.57 -5.20 22.39
C PHE A 98 13.15 -3.83 22.96
N GLU A 99 12.86 -2.88 22.06
CA GLU A 99 12.35 -1.55 22.39
C GLU A 99 10.97 -1.30 21.73
N PRO A 100 9.85 -1.77 22.33
CA PRO A 100 8.53 -1.42 21.86
C PRO A 100 8.24 0.08 22.10
N LYS A 101 7.49 0.71 21.19
CA LYS A 101 6.99 2.08 21.37
C LYS A 101 6.11 2.17 22.64
N GLU A 102 6.14 3.32 23.31
CA GLU A 102 5.42 3.59 24.57
C GLU A 102 3.89 3.34 24.46
N ASP A 103 3.32 3.49 23.27
CA ASP A 103 1.89 3.27 22.98
C ASP A 103 1.53 1.80 22.68
N THR A 104 2.46 0.85 22.86
CA THR A 104 2.23 -0.56 22.53
C THR A 104 1.31 -1.24 23.54
N GLN A 105 0.06 -1.51 23.15
CA GLN A 105 -0.91 -2.20 24.02
C GLN A 105 -0.67 -3.71 24.23
N ASN A 106 0.12 -4.37 23.37
CA ASN A 106 0.38 -5.82 23.47
C ASN A 106 1.88 -6.12 23.52
N ILE A 107 2.51 -5.73 24.62
CA ILE A 107 3.96 -5.91 24.84
C ILE A 107 4.31 -7.40 24.84
N THR A 108 3.56 -8.23 25.56
CA THR A 108 3.77 -9.69 25.62
C THR A 108 3.73 -10.36 24.25
N GLY A 109 2.75 -10.01 23.41
CA GLY A 109 2.63 -10.54 22.05
C GLY A 109 3.80 -10.14 21.16
N LYS A 110 4.20 -8.86 21.20
CA LYS A 110 5.36 -8.37 20.43
C LYS A 110 6.66 -9.01 20.92
N LEU A 111 6.83 -9.16 22.24
CA LEU A 111 7.98 -9.81 22.86
C LEU A 111 8.12 -11.27 22.38
N LYS A 112 7.03 -12.03 22.44
CA LYS A 112 7.01 -13.42 21.96
C LYS A 112 7.30 -13.52 20.47
N GLY A 113 6.74 -12.62 19.66
CA GLY A 113 7.04 -12.54 18.23
C GLY A 113 8.52 -12.25 17.97
N PHE A 114 9.10 -11.29 18.70
CA PHE A 114 10.51 -10.92 18.56
C PHE A 114 11.45 -12.05 18.99
N ALA A 115 11.21 -12.68 20.13
CA ALA A 115 12.02 -13.81 20.58
C ALA A 115 11.98 -15.00 19.61
N ARG A 116 10.80 -15.29 19.02
CA ARG A 116 10.67 -16.33 17.98
C ARG A 116 11.51 -16.00 16.75
N SER A 117 11.55 -14.73 16.36
CA SER A 117 12.42 -14.28 15.26
C SER A 117 13.90 -14.44 15.61
N ILE A 118 14.32 -14.15 16.85
CA ILE A 118 15.70 -14.41 17.32
C ILE A 118 16.00 -15.91 17.33
N LEU A 119 15.12 -16.74 17.90
CA LEU A 119 15.27 -18.20 17.94
C LEU A 119 15.41 -18.81 16.54
N SER A 120 14.57 -18.37 15.59
CA SER A 120 14.65 -18.82 14.19
C SER A 120 16.01 -18.48 13.58
N ARG A 121 16.51 -17.25 13.80
CA ARG A 121 17.85 -16.84 13.34
C ARG A 121 18.97 -17.65 14.00
N HIS A 122 18.83 -17.96 15.29
CA HIS A 122 19.84 -18.71 16.04
C HIS A 122 19.93 -20.17 15.57
N GLN A 123 18.80 -20.84 15.34
CA GLN A 123 18.76 -22.18 14.76
C GLN A 123 19.48 -22.22 13.39
N HIS A 124 19.22 -21.22 12.53
CA HIS A 124 19.90 -21.11 11.25
C HIS A 124 21.41 -20.90 11.36
N HIS A 125 21.88 -20.14 12.35
CA HIS A 125 23.32 -19.92 12.57
C HIS A 125 24.03 -21.18 13.11
N GLN A 126 23.38 -21.94 14.00
CA GLN A 126 23.94 -23.19 14.50
C GLN A 126 24.11 -24.24 13.38
N HIS A 127 23.14 -24.32 12.46
CA HIS A 127 23.24 -25.19 11.29
C HIS A 127 24.22 -24.65 10.22
N ALA A 128 24.33 -23.33 10.06
CA ALA A 128 25.28 -22.74 9.10
C ALA A 128 26.75 -22.90 9.51
N ALA A 129 27.06 -22.91 10.82
CA ALA A 129 28.43 -23.07 11.31
C ALA A 129 29.01 -24.48 11.15
N SER A 130 28.17 -25.48 10.84
CA SER A 130 28.57 -26.90 10.73
C SER A 130 28.60 -27.43 9.29
N HIS A 131 28.21 -26.64 8.28
CA HIS A 131 28.01 -27.14 6.90
C HIS A 131 29.01 -26.58 5.88
N VAL A 132 29.74 -27.46 5.21
CA VAL A 132 30.73 -27.15 4.17
C VAL A 132 30.03 -26.58 2.91
N PRO A 133 30.54 -25.52 2.26
CA PRO A 133 29.68 -24.60 1.50
C PRO A 133 29.22 -25.03 0.09
N ASN A 134 29.60 -26.18 -0.47
CA ASN A 134 29.66 -26.26 -1.94
C ASN A 134 28.71 -27.22 -2.68
N ALA A 135 27.78 -27.92 -2.00
CA ALA A 135 26.95 -28.93 -2.70
C ALA A 135 25.45 -28.90 -2.38
N HIS A 136 24.92 -27.98 -1.57
CA HIS A 136 23.53 -28.06 -1.06
C HIS A 136 22.68 -26.82 -1.34
N GLY A 137 23.05 -25.98 -2.30
CA GLY A 137 22.26 -24.81 -2.68
C GLY A 137 20.81 -25.18 -3.02
N ASP A 138 20.64 -26.23 -3.81
CA ASP A 138 19.31 -26.70 -4.23
C ASP A 138 18.47 -27.24 -3.07
N GLN A 139 19.09 -27.93 -2.10
CA GLN A 139 18.36 -28.47 -0.96
C GLN A 139 17.85 -27.36 -0.03
N ARG A 140 18.68 -26.35 0.27
CA ARG A 140 18.25 -25.20 1.10
C ARG A 140 17.12 -24.43 0.42
N LEU A 141 17.17 -24.32 -0.91
CA LEU A 141 16.12 -23.67 -1.67
C LEU A 141 14.80 -24.46 -1.63
N GLN A 142 14.85 -25.78 -1.78
CA GLN A 142 13.67 -26.65 -1.66
C GLN A 142 13.05 -26.62 -0.26
N GLU A 143 13.86 -26.65 0.79
CA GLU A 143 13.39 -26.51 2.18
C GLU A 143 12.74 -25.15 2.42
N PHE A 144 13.31 -24.07 1.87
CA PHE A 144 12.74 -22.73 1.94
C PHE A 144 11.39 -22.65 1.22
N VAL A 145 11.29 -23.21 0.01
CA VAL A 145 10.04 -23.24 -0.77
C VAL A 145 8.95 -24.00 -0.03
N THR A 146 9.28 -25.19 0.49
CA THR A 146 8.36 -26.03 1.27
C THR A 146 7.91 -25.33 2.55
N ARG A 147 8.83 -24.64 3.25
CA ARG A 147 8.54 -23.94 4.50
C ARG A 147 7.53 -22.80 4.33
N TRP A 148 7.57 -22.10 3.20
CA TRP A 148 6.77 -20.91 2.97
C TRP A 148 5.62 -21.09 1.97
N GLY A 149 5.49 -22.25 1.33
CA GLY A 149 4.45 -22.51 0.32
C GLY A 149 4.59 -21.57 -0.89
N VAL A 150 5.82 -21.43 -1.39
CA VAL A 150 6.18 -20.49 -2.46
C VAL A 150 6.66 -21.22 -3.73
N GLU A 151 6.01 -22.33 -4.05
CA GLU A 151 6.36 -23.22 -5.17
C GLU A 151 6.33 -22.47 -6.51
N GLU A 152 5.38 -21.57 -6.68
CA GLU A 152 5.24 -20.73 -7.89
C GLU A 152 6.44 -19.79 -8.10
N SER A 153 7.13 -19.39 -7.02
CA SER A 153 8.30 -18.52 -7.09
C SER A 153 9.63 -19.26 -7.21
N LEU A 154 9.63 -20.60 -7.21
CA LEU A 154 10.85 -21.41 -7.23
C LEU A 154 11.72 -21.12 -8.46
N GLY A 155 11.12 -21.06 -9.65
CA GLY A 155 11.86 -20.77 -10.88
C GLY A 155 12.49 -19.37 -10.88
N PHE A 156 11.80 -18.39 -10.30
CA PHE A 156 12.34 -17.04 -10.12
C PHE A 156 13.54 -17.04 -9.15
N LEU A 157 13.44 -17.76 -8.02
CA LEU A 157 14.54 -17.85 -7.07
C LEU A 157 15.75 -18.61 -7.65
N GLN A 158 15.54 -19.70 -8.40
CA GLN A 158 16.61 -20.45 -9.06
C GLN A 158 17.37 -19.61 -10.09
N GLY A 159 16.70 -18.65 -10.73
CA GLY A 159 17.31 -17.70 -11.66
C GLY A 159 18.18 -16.61 -11.02
N LEU A 160 18.12 -16.44 -9.69
CA LEU A 160 18.92 -15.43 -8.99
C LEU A 160 20.36 -15.93 -8.77
N PRO A 161 21.36 -15.03 -8.70
CA PRO A 161 22.71 -15.42 -8.29
C PRO A 161 22.72 -16.12 -6.93
N ALA A 162 23.56 -17.16 -6.75
CA ALA A 162 23.59 -17.97 -5.53
C ALA A 162 23.76 -17.14 -4.23
N LEU A 163 24.52 -16.04 -4.31
CA LEU A 163 24.71 -15.12 -3.18
C LEU A 163 23.42 -14.38 -2.81
N VAL A 164 22.63 -13.97 -3.82
CA VAL A 164 21.30 -13.37 -3.63
C VAL A 164 20.34 -14.41 -3.06
N GLN A 165 20.32 -15.64 -3.61
CA GLN A 165 19.48 -16.72 -3.10
C GLN A 165 19.75 -16.98 -1.60
N ALA A 166 21.03 -17.12 -1.22
CA ALA A 166 21.41 -17.33 0.18
C ALA A 166 20.91 -16.22 1.09
N LYS A 167 21.02 -14.96 0.66
CA LYS A 167 20.56 -13.80 1.42
C LYS A 167 19.04 -13.68 1.49
N VAL A 168 18.34 -14.05 0.43
CA VAL A 168 16.87 -14.13 0.43
C VAL A 168 16.39 -15.21 1.40
N ILE A 169 16.97 -16.41 1.31
CA ILE A 169 16.65 -17.54 2.22
C ILE A 169 16.92 -17.16 3.67
N GLU A 170 18.01 -16.44 3.93
CA GLU A 170 18.43 -16.02 5.28
C GLU A 170 17.52 -14.93 5.87
N GLN A 171 17.11 -13.95 5.07
CA GLN A 171 16.50 -12.71 5.58
C GLN A 171 14.99 -12.61 5.37
N PHE A 172 14.41 -13.46 4.54
CA PHE A 172 12.98 -13.42 4.27
C PHE A 172 12.18 -14.01 5.44
N ASP A 173 11.57 -13.13 6.24
CA ASP A 173 10.69 -13.46 7.37
C ASP A 173 9.38 -12.65 7.27
N PRO A 174 8.41 -13.10 6.44
CA PRO A 174 7.13 -12.40 6.30
C PRO A 174 6.37 -12.41 7.62
N LYS A 175 6.16 -11.23 8.20
CA LYS A 175 5.44 -11.10 9.47
C LYS A 175 3.96 -11.45 9.32
N GLY A 176 3.52 -12.49 10.04
CA GLY A 176 2.12 -12.84 10.22
C GLY A 176 1.47 -13.55 9.02
N ASP A 177 0.16 -13.77 9.12
CA ASP A 177 -0.65 -14.45 8.11
C ASP A 177 -0.84 -13.51 6.91
N THR A 178 0.13 -13.53 5.99
CA THR A 178 0.19 -12.60 4.87
C THR A 178 -0.40 -13.24 3.64
N MET A 179 -1.51 -12.67 3.15
CA MET A 179 -2.01 -13.00 1.82
C MET A 179 -0.96 -12.58 0.78
N ASN A 180 -0.67 -13.48 -0.17
CA ASN A 180 0.32 -13.33 -1.23
C ASN A 180 1.80 -13.33 -0.76
N ILE A 181 2.27 -14.46 -0.23
CA ILE A 181 3.68 -14.67 0.15
C ILE A 181 4.60 -14.62 -1.08
N ASN A 182 4.19 -15.23 -2.21
CA ASN A 182 4.94 -15.23 -3.48
C ASN A 182 5.28 -13.81 -3.95
N GLY A 183 4.30 -12.90 -4.02
CA GLY A 183 4.52 -11.52 -4.47
C GLY A 183 5.46 -10.72 -3.55
N ARG A 184 5.41 -10.98 -2.24
CA ARG A 184 6.32 -10.36 -1.26
C ARG A 184 7.73 -10.90 -1.36
N LEU A 185 7.87 -12.20 -1.54
CA LEU A 185 9.15 -12.87 -1.75
C LEU A 185 9.85 -12.34 -3.01
N CYS A 186 9.15 -12.27 -4.14
CA CYS A 186 9.68 -11.73 -5.38
C CYS A 186 10.14 -10.27 -5.23
N SER A 187 9.31 -9.41 -4.62
CA SER A 187 9.68 -8.02 -4.35
C SER A 187 10.91 -7.89 -3.43
N PHE A 188 10.97 -8.71 -2.37
CA PHE A 188 12.10 -8.72 -1.45
C PHE A 188 13.39 -9.18 -2.13
N ALA A 189 13.33 -10.26 -2.90
CA ALA A 189 14.46 -10.80 -3.62
C ALA A 189 15.03 -9.83 -4.67
N ARG A 190 14.17 -9.08 -5.38
CA ARG A 190 14.62 -7.99 -6.26
C ARG A 190 15.35 -6.90 -5.47
N SER A 191 14.81 -6.48 -4.33
CA SER A 191 15.46 -5.50 -3.45
C SER A 191 16.80 -5.99 -2.87
N VAL A 192 16.96 -7.29 -2.62
CA VAL A 192 18.25 -7.87 -2.22
C VAL A 192 19.24 -7.85 -3.39
N ALA A 193 18.81 -8.25 -4.59
CA ALA A 193 19.65 -8.24 -5.78
C ALA A 193 20.15 -6.82 -6.14
N GLU A 194 19.25 -5.83 -6.08
CA GLU A 194 19.54 -4.42 -6.34
C GLU A 194 20.56 -3.86 -5.33
N ARG A 195 20.38 -4.16 -4.03
CA ARG A 195 21.34 -3.73 -2.98
C ARG A 195 22.73 -4.35 -3.14
N MET A 196 22.83 -5.50 -3.81
CA MET A 196 24.11 -6.14 -4.11
C MET A 196 24.72 -5.67 -5.43
N ASN A 197 24.04 -4.75 -6.14
CA ASN A 197 24.46 -4.21 -7.43
C ASN A 197 24.71 -5.30 -8.49
N LEU A 198 23.97 -6.41 -8.39
CA LEU A 198 24.08 -7.52 -9.33
C LEU A 198 23.01 -7.36 -10.42
N PRO A 199 23.40 -7.38 -11.72
CA PRO A 199 22.45 -7.29 -12.81
C PRO A 199 21.48 -8.47 -12.73
N THR A 200 20.22 -8.18 -12.44
CA THR A 200 19.19 -9.22 -12.36
C THR A 200 18.70 -9.46 -13.78
N ASN A 201 19.07 -10.60 -14.38
CA ASN A 201 18.68 -10.95 -15.75
C ASN A 201 17.22 -11.46 -15.79
N ALA A 202 16.28 -10.64 -15.28
CA ALA A 202 14.88 -11.03 -15.08
C ALA A 202 14.04 -10.92 -16.37
N ALA A 203 14.52 -10.22 -17.40
CA ALA A 203 13.80 -10.07 -18.67
C ALA A 203 13.83 -11.35 -19.55
N ALA A 204 14.71 -12.31 -19.26
CA ALA A 204 14.86 -13.52 -20.09
C ALA A 204 13.94 -14.69 -19.72
N VAL A 205 13.26 -14.65 -18.56
CA VAL A 205 12.48 -15.80 -18.06
C VAL A 205 11.00 -15.71 -18.43
N GLN A 206 10.51 -14.58 -18.97
CA GLN A 206 9.08 -14.38 -19.22
C GLN A 206 8.59 -14.72 -20.64
N GLN A 207 9.46 -15.18 -21.55
CA GLN A 207 9.04 -15.68 -22.87
C GLN A 207 9.92 -16.83 -23.36
N GLN A 208 9.51 -18.08 -23.10
CA GLN A 208 9.85 -19.20 -23.98
C GLN A 208 8.56 -19.88 -24.45
N PRO A 209 8.17 -19.73 -25.72
CA PRO A 209 7.16 -20.58 -26.33
C PRO A 209 7.78 -21.95 -26.64
N LEU A 210 7.11 -23.01 -26.20
CA LEU A 210 7.33 -24.38 -26.66
C LEU A 210 7.09 -24.44 -28.17
N GLY A 211 8.15 -24.59 -28.95
CA GLY A 211 8.05 -24.95 -30.36
C GLY A 211 9.28 -24.56 -31.17
N MET A 212 10.10 -25.56 -31.51
CA MET A 212 10.52 -25.90 -32.87
C MET A 212 11.80 -26.75 -32.81
N MET A 213 11.65 -28.06 -33.05
CA MET A 213 12.74 -28.89 -33.54
C MET A 213 13.21 -28.33 -34.89
N GLN A 214 14.53 -28.15 -35.01
CA GLN A 214 15.41 -28.31 -36.18
C GLN A 214 14.81 -28.22 -37.62
N PRO A 215 15.57 -27.61 -38.55
CA PRO A 215 16.56 -28.43 -39.25
C PRO A 215 17.93 -27.76 -39.38
N GLN A 216 18.92 -28.44 -38.80
CA GLN A 216 20.34 -28.07 -38.80
C GLN A 216 21.07 -28.72 -39.98
N MET A 217 20.55 -28.53 -41.20
CA MET A 217 21.12 -29.06 -42.45
C MET A 217 21.12 -28.03 -43.60
N GLN A 218 20.96 -26.73 -43.30
CA GLN A 218 20.94 -25.69 -44.34
C GLN A 218 21.91 -24.51 -44.07
N THR A 219 22.90 -24.70 -43.19
CA THR A 219 23.86 -23.64 -42.82
C THR A 219 25.26 -23.85 -43.41
N GLN A 220 25.50 -24.90 -44.21
CA GLN A 220 26.85 -25.20 -44.73
C GLN A 220 27.05 -25.00 -46.25
N MET A 221 26.03 -24.58 -47.02
CA MET A 221 26.22 -24.27 -48.44
C MET A 221 26.00 -22.79 -48.81
N GLN A 222 25.64 -21.93 -47.85
CA GLN A 222 25.29 -20.54 -48.14
C GLN A 222 26.46 -19.57 -48.41
N PRO A 223 27.72 -19.77 -48.00
CA PRO A 223 28.74 -18.75 -48.22
C PRO A 223 29.36 -18.78 -49.64
N MET A 224 29.03 -19.74 -50.51
CA MET A 224 29.65 -19.84 -51.84
C MET A 224 28.85 -19.19 -52.98
N MET A 225 27.56 -18.91 -52.83
CA MET A 225 26.77 -18.25 -53.89
C MET A 225 26.58 -16.74 -53.69
N GLN A 226 26.93 -16.20 -52.53
CA GLN A 226 26.65 -14.81 -52.19
C GLN A 226 27.54 -13.75 -52.88
N PRO A 227 28.82 -13.99 -53.25
CA PRO A 227 29.63 -12.92 -53.84
C PRO A 227 29.37 -12.69 -55.34
N MET A 228 28.60 -13.53 -56.03
CA MET A 228 28.43 -13.40 -57.49
C MET A 228 27.21 -12.55 -57.91
N MET A 229 26.20 -12.37 -57.05
CA MET A 229 25.03 -11.53 -57.38
C MET A 229 25.11 -10.10 -56.86
N GLN A 230 26.15 -9.75 -56.10
CA GLN A 230 26.20 -8.46 -55.40
C GLN A 230 26.58 -7.23 -56.25
N PRO A 231 27.32 -7.30 -57.38
CA PRO A 231 27.72 -6.07 -58.08
C PRO A 231 26.66 -5.54 -59.08
N MET A 232 25.53 -6.23 -59.30
CA MET A 232 24.59 -5.84 -60.36
C MET A 232 23.40 -4.96 -59.91
N MET A 233 23.16 -4.81 -58.60
CA MET A 233 22.05 -3.99 -58.07
C MET A 233 22.49 -2.68 -57.40
N GLN A 234 23.74 -2.25 -57.59
CA GLN A 234 24.30 -1.15 -56.80
C GLN A 234 24.30 0.28 -57.40
N PRO A 235 23.82 0.58 -58.64
CA PRO A 235 23.78 1.97 -59.10
C PRO A 235 22.38 2.54 -59.38
N MET A 236 21.37 2.29 -58.53
CA MET A 236 20.05 2.96 -58.68
C MET A 236 19.49 3.64 -57.43
N MET A 237 20.24 3.72 -56.33
CA MET A 237 19.86 4.54 -55.18
C MET A 237 20.95 5.55 -54.81
N GLN A 238 21.03 6.60 -55.62
CA GLN A 238 21.38 7.94 -55.13
C GLN A 238 20.18 8.84 -55.46
N PRO A 239 19.71 9.63 -54.49
CA PRO A 239 19.89 11.07 -54.69
C PRO A 239 20.16 11.88 -53.41
N MET A 240 20.90 12.98 -53.64
CA MET A 240 20.77 14.31 -53.02
C MET A 240 20.94 14.43 -51.49
N MET A 241 22.20 14.63 -51.09
CA MET A 241 22.51 15.61 -50.05
C MET A 241 22.49 17.02 -50.67
N GLN A 242 21.71 17.93 -50.09
CA GLN A 242 22.04 19.35 -50.07
C GLN A 242 21.96 19.85 -48.62
N PRO A 243 22.98 20.55 -48.09
CA PRO A 243 22.92 21.18 -46.79
C PRO A 243 22.36 22.60 -46.91
N MET A 244 21.23 22.89 -46.25
CA MET A 244 20.78 24.26 -46.05
C MET A 244 21.48 24.88 -44.83
N THR A 245 22.27 25.90 -45.11
CA THR A 245 22.82 26.87 -44.16
C THR A 245 21.72 27.82 -43.70
N MET A 246 21.62 28.10 -42.40
CA MET A 246 20.84 29.22 -41.85
C MET A 246 21.68 29.96 -40.81
N ASP A 247 21.98 31.21 -41.11
CA ASP A 247 22.55 32.23 -40.23
C ASP A 247 21.44 32.96 -39.44
N PRO A 248 21.73 33.60 -38.29
CA PRO A 248 20.74 34.22 -37.41
C PRO A 248 20.67 35.75 -37.61
N LEU A 249 19.45 36.30 -37.62
CA LEU A 249 19.11 37.69 -37.24
C LEU A 249 17.63 37.93 -37.55
N ASN A 250 16.78 38.16 -36.54
CA ASN A 250 16.24 39.50 -36.31
C ASN A 250 15.37 39.55 -35.04
N ALA A 251 15.59 40.63 -34.29
CA ALA A 251 14.71 41.14 -33.26
C ALA A 251 13.44 41.75 -33.88
N PHE A 252 12.58 42.32 -33.00
CA PHE A 252 11.41 43.15 -33.29
C PHE A 252 10.12 42.42 -33.68
N PHE A 253 9.16 42.33 -32.75
CA PHE A 253 7.80 42.83 -32.97
C PHE A 253 7.07 43.07 -31.64
N MET A 254 6.93 44.34 -31.30
CA MET A 254 6.03 44.87 -30.28
C MET A 254 4.99 45.72 -31.04
N THR A 255 3.78 45.85 -30.46
CA THR A 255 2.73 46.83 -30.79
C THR A 255 1.76 46.50 -31.96
N GLN A 256 0.48 46.22 -31.66
CA GLN A 256 -0.64 47.18 -31.62
C GLN A 256 -2.01 46.47 -31.78
N MET A 257 -2.94 46.80 -30.88
CA MET A 257 -4.38 46.55 -31.03
C MET A 257 -5.00 47.57 -32.00
N PRO A 258 -6.05 47.22 -32.76
CA PRO A 258 -6.85 48.20 -33.48
C PRO A 258 -8.07 48.65 -32.66
N GLN A 259 -8.22 49.96 -32.51
CA GLN A 259 -9.48 50.60 -32.15
C GLN A 259 -10.38 50.73 -33.39
N ALA A 260 -11.65 50.34 -33.26
CA ALA A 260 -12.68 50.61 -34.26
C ALA A 260 -13.57 51.76 -33.77
N GLN A 261 -13.51 52.88 -34.49
CA GLN A 261 -14.47 53.98 -34.47
C GLN A 261 -15.43 53.83 -35.65
N VAL A 262 -16.73 54.09 -35.44
CA VAL A 262 -17.69 54.87 -36.27
C VAL A 262 -19.15 54.51 -35.90
N PRO A 263 -20.19 55.32 -36.23
CA PRO A 263 -20.29 56.79 -36.26
C PRO A 263 -21.60 57.34 -35.60
N MET A 264 -21.65 58.66 -35.45
CA MET A 264 -22.85 59.46 -35.16
C MET A 264 -23.90 59.35 -36.28
N ALA A 265 -25.19 59.29 -35.90
CA ALA A 265 -26.30 59.80 -36.70
C ALA A 265 -27.34 60.47 -35.79
N MET A 266 -27.80 61.64 -36.22
CA MET A 266 -28.69 62.54 -35.52
C MET A 266 -30.18 62.25 -35.78
N ALA A 267 -30.98 62.62 -34.76
CA ALA A 267 -32.23 63.38 -34.83
C ALA A 267 -33.61 62.69 -34.86
N CYS A 268 -34.47 63.28 -34.02
CA CYS A 268 -35.93 63.50 -34.11
C CYS A 268 -36.89 62.54 -33.37
N GLY A 269 -37.73 63.15 -32.52
CA GLY A 269 -39.13 62.75 -32.32
C GLY A 269 -39.46 62.25 -30.92
N GLY A 270 -40.08 63.09 -30.08
CA GLY A 270 -40.47 62.76 -28.72
C GLY A 270 -41.68 61.84 -28.58
N CYS A 271 -41.81 61.26 -27.38
CA CYS A 271 -43.04 61.10 -26.60
C CYS A 271 -42.65 60.39 -25.29
N GLY A 272 -43.03 60.98 -24.16
CA GLY A 272 -42.63 60.52 -22.83
C GLY A 272 -43.23 59.18 -22.43
N MET A 273 -42.40 58.35 -21.78
CA MET A 273 -42.79 57.29 -20.85
C MET A 273 -41.67 57.12 -19.80
N ALA A 274 -42.07 56.81 -18.57
CA ALA A 274 -41.26 56.74 -17.35
C ALA A 274 -40.04 55.81 -17.42
N PRO A 275 -38.98 56.04 -16.61
CA PRO A 275 -37.77 55.22 -16.63
C PRO A 275 -38.02 53.87 -15.95
N MET A 276 -38.09 52.80 -16.75
CA MET A 276 -37.86 51.44 -16.25
C MET A 276 -36.36 51.22 -16.08
N ALA A 277 -35.96 50.94 -14.84
CA ALA A 277 -34.59 50.58 -14.49
C ALA A 277 -34.14 49.34 -15.29
N PRO A 278 -32.93 49.36 -15.89
CA PRO A 278 -32.40 48.18 -16.53
C PRO A 278 -32.04 47.17 -15.45
N MET A 279 -32.72 46.01 -15.45
CA MET A 279 -32.23 44.80 -14.79
C MET A 279 -30.91 44.41 -15.46
N GLN A 280 -29.81 44.99 -14.99
CA GLN A 280 -28.47 44.49 -15.23
C GLN A 280 -28.34 43.20 -14.44
N GLY A 281 -28.75 42.09 -15.06
CA GLY A 281 -28.28 40.76 -14.69
C GLY A 281 -26.80 40.70 -14.98
N ALA A 282 -25.99 41.24 -14.06
CA ALA A 282 -24.54 41.11 -14.10
C ALA A 282 -24.22 39.62 -14.14
N PHE A 283 -23.73 39.14 -15.29
CA PHE A 283 -23.05 37.86 -15.41
C PHE A 283 -21.92 37.89 -14.39
N GLN A 284 -22.15 37.29 -13.22
CA GLN A 284 -21.07 37.03 -12.29
C GLN A 284 -20.12 36.09 -13.05
N PRO A 285 -18.86 36.51 -13.32
CA PRO A 285 -17.90 35.61 -13.93
C PRO A 285 -17.82 34.37 -13.05
N ALA A 286 -18.00 33.19 -13.65
CA ALA A 286 -17.96 31.92 -12.94
C ALA A 286 -16.72 31.92 -12.04
N ALA A 287 -16.94 31.91 -10.73
CA ALA A 287 -15.86 32.02 -9.76
C ALA A 287 -14.84 30.92 -10.02
N ASP A 288 -13.55 31.30 -10.07
CA ASP A 288 -12.44 30.38 -10.21
C ASP A 288 -12.57 29.23 -9.17
N PRO A 289 -12.62 27.96 -9.60
CA PRO A 289 -12.86 26.82 -8.69
C PRO A 289 -11.82 26.73 -7.58
N ILE A 290 -10.58 27.18 -7.83
CA ILE A 290 -9.51 27.22 -6.83
C ILE A 290 -9.82 28.27 -5.75
N SER A 291 -10.40 29.40 -6.14
CA SER A 291 -10.81 30.46 -5.22
C SER A 291 -11.95 30.01 -4.30
N SER A 292 -12.92 29.27 -4.84
CA SER A 292 -13.99 28.64 -4.03
C SER A 292 -13.45 27.58 -3.08
N PHE A 293 -12.51 26.74 -3.55
CA PHE A 293 -11.89 25.70 -2.74
C PHE A 293 -11.03 26.27 -1.60
N ARG A 294 -10.26 27.32 -1.88
CA ARG A 294 -9.49 28.06 -0.88
C ARG A 294 -10.39 28.62 0.21
N SER A 295 -11.49 29.27 -0.17
CA SER A 295 -12.46 29.83 0.77
C SER A 295 -13.10 28.74 1.63
N ARG A 296 -13.49 27.61 1.03
CA ARG A 296 -14.10 26.46 1.72
C ARG A 296 -13.21 25.90 2.84
N TRP A 297 -11.91 25.82 2.62
CA TRP A 297 -10.96 25.20 3.55
C TRP A 297 -10.08 26.21 4.29
N ALA A 298 -10.39 27.51 4.21
CA ALA A 298 -9.60 28.60 4.82
C ALA A 298 -8.09 28.51 4.52
N LEU A 299 -7.73 28.18 3.27
CA LEU A 299 -6.34 27.99 2.85
C LEU A 299 -5.62 29.33 2.61
N THR A 300 -4.31 29.35 2.81
CA THR A 300 -3.47 30.53 2.55
C THR A 300 -3.32 30.83 1.05
N ASP A 301 -2.90 32.06 0.71
CA ASP A 301 -2.55 32.41 -0.68
C ASP A 301 -1.39 31.55 -1.22
N GLN A 302 -0.48 31.09 -0.36
CA GLN A 302 0.61 30.20 -0.76
C GLN A 302 0.07 28.85 -1.25
N SER A 303 -0.90 28.26 -0.54
CA SER A 303 -1.56 27.02 -0.97
C SER A 303 -2.33 27.20 -2.28
N ARG A 304 -2.97 28.36 -2.48
CA ARG A 304 -3.61 28.70 -3.76
C ARG A 304 -2.58 28.72 -4.89
N GLN A 305 -1.46 29.42 -4.71
CA GLN A 305 -0.42 29.52 -5.73
C GLN A 305 0.19 28.15 -6.03
N PHE A 306 0.39 27.31 -5.01
CA PHE A 306 0.82 25.93 -5.17
C PHE A 306 -0.17 25.10 -6.00
N LEU A 307 -1.48 25.19 -5.75
CA LEU A 307 -2.51 24.51 -6.54
C LEU A 307 -2.51 24.95 -8.02
N MET A 308 -2.21 26.23 -8.29
CA MET A 308 -2.12 26.75 -9.67
C MET A 308 -0.88 26.26 -10.43
N GLN A 309 0.16 25.78 -9.73
CA GLN A 309 1.37 25.22 -10.34
C GLN A 309 1.25 23.71 -10.65
N LEU A 310 0.20 23.05 -10.15
CA LEU A 310 -0.01 21.63 -10.41
C LEU A 310 -0.55 21.41 -11.84
N PRO A 311 -0.22 20.27 -12.49
CA PRO A 311 -0.88 19.87 -13.72
C PRO A 311 -2.40 19.87 -13.58
N GLN A 312 -3.14 20.21 -14.63
CA GLN A 312 -4.60 20.40 -14.57
C GLN A 312 -5.33 19.15 -14.03
N ASP A 313 -4.90 17.96 -14.42
CA ASP A 313 -5.50 16.70 -13.95
C ASP A 313 -5.25 16.48 -12.45
N VAL A 314 -4.02 16.75 -11.99
CA VAL A 314 -3.65 16.69 -10.57
C VAL A 314 -4.46 17.71 -9.77
N GLN A 315 -4.62 18.92 -10.29
CA GLN A 315 -5.44 19.97 -9.67
C GLN A 315 -6.89 19.51 -9.53
N ASN A 316 -7.49 18.97 -10.58
CA ASN A 316 -8.87 18.47 -10.56
C ASN A 316 -9.06 17.37 -9.50
N ILE A 317 -8.11 16.43 -9.40
CA ILE A 317 -8.12 15.36 -8.39
C ILE A 317 -8.03 15.95 -6.98
N VAL A 318 -7.13 16.91 -6.76
CA VAL A 318 -6.96 17.54 -5.45
C VAL A 318 -8.23 18.30 -5.03
N LEU A 319 -8.84 19.05 -5.95
CA LEU A 319 -10.07 19.79 -5.69
C LEU A 319 -11.26 18.88 -5.37
N ALA A 320 -11.30 17.68 -5.95
CA ALA A 320 -12.37 16.70 -5.77
C ALA A 320 -12.20 15.84 -4.50
N GLU A 321 -10.98 15.38 -4.21
CA GLU A 321 -10.73 14.36 -3.17
C GLU A 321 -10.28 14.93 -1.82
N PHE A 322 -9.77 16.15 -1.77
CA PHE A 322 -9.25 16.69 -0.52
C PHE A 322 -10.39 17.02 0.45
N SER A 323 -10.58 16.13 1.43
CA SER A 323 -11.59 16.24 2.48
C SER A 323 -10.97 15.96 3.87
N PRO A 324 -10.25 16.92 4.46
CA PRO A 324 -9.66 16.75 5.79
C PRO A 324 -10.74 16.60 6.87
N ALA A 325 -10.43 15.83 7.93
CA ALA A 325 -11.32 15.69 9.08
C ALA A 325 -11.55 17.05 9.78
N ALA A 326 -12.75 17.25 10.32
CA ALA A 326 -13.09 18.45 11.07
C ALA A 326 -12.09 18.68 12.23
N GLY A 327 -11.67 19.93 12.44
CA GLY A 327 -10.68 20.29 13.47
C GLY A 327 -9.23 19.93 13.11
N THR A 328 -8.94 19.54 11.87
CA THR A 328 -7.57 19.32 11.42
C THR A 328 -6.73 20.60 11.55
N ALA A 329 -5.68 20.56 12.38
CA ALA A 329 -4.64 21.58 12.38
C ALA A 329 -3.77 21.51 11.12
N ASN A 330 -3.28 22.66 10.66
CA ASN A 330 -2.40 22.82 9.49
C ASN A 330 -2.97 22.24 8.17
N LEU A 331 -4.07 22.84 7.71
CA LEU A 331 -4.73 22.45 6.46
C LEU A 331 -3.81 22.62 5.24
N ASP A 332 -3.01 23.69 5.19
CA ASP A 332 -2.04 23.93 4.12
C ASP A 332 -0.99 22.81 4.00
N GLY A 333 -0.38 22.40 5.12
CA GLY A 333 0.59 21.30 5.12
C GLY A 333 -0.01 19.96 4.71
N LYS A 334 -1.26 19.68 5.12
CA LYS A 334 -1.96 18.47 4.70
C LYS A 334 -2.34 18.50 3.23
N LEU A 335 -2.79 19.65 2.71
CA LEU A 335 -3.07 19.83 1.29
C LEU A 335 -1.82 19.61 0.45
N GLN A 336 -0.70 20.22 0.82
CA GLN A 336 0.56 20.04 0.09
C GLN A 336 1.04 18.59 0.11
N THR A 337 0.95 17.92 1.27
CA THR A 337 1.32 16.49 1.39
C THR A 337 0.41 15.62 0.52
N PHE A 338 -0.90 15.87 0.53
CA PHE A 338 -1.87 15.17 -0.28
C PHE A 338 -1.63 15.39 -1.78
N ALA A 339 -1.49 16.65 -2.20
CA ALA A 339 -1.24 17.02 -3.58
C ALA A 339 0.10 16.48 -4.11
N ARG A 340 1.17 16.45 -3.30
CA ARG A 340 2.43 15.79 -3.68
C ARG A 340 2.24 14.29 -3.86
N SER A 341 1.44 13.64 -3.01
CA SER A 341 1.11 12.23 -3.19
C SER A 341 0.23 11.98 -4.43
N VAL A 342 -0.66 12.91 -4.81
CA VAL A 342 -1.38 12.85 -6.09
C VAL A 342 -0.41 13.02 -7.26
N LEU A 343 0.52 13.98 -7.17
CA LEU A 343 1.50 14.26 -8.22
C LEU A 343 2.47 13.09 -8.44
N GLU A 344 2.98 12.50 -7.37
CA GLU A 344 3.84 11.30 -7.41
C GLU A 344 3.09 10.12 -8.05
N ARG A 345 1.84 9.88 -7.65
CA ARG A 345 0.97 8.88 -8.29
C ARG A 345 0.74 9.17 -9.78
N PHE A 346 0.59 10.44 -10.14
CA PHE A 346 0.38 10.86 -11.52
C PHE A 346 1.65 10.63 -12.37
N GLN A 347 2.83 10.88 -11.80
CA GLN A 347 4.12 10.61 -12.43
C GLN A 347 4.39 9.11 -12.57
N ASP A 348 4.10 8.31 -11.54
CA ASP A 348 4.23 6.85 -11.60
C ASP A 348 3.25 6.23 -12.62
N ALA A 349 2.05 6.79 -12.75
CA ALA A 349 1.04 6.36 -13.72
C ALA A 349 1.32 6.88 -15.14
N HIS A 350 2.19 7.88 -15.30
CA HIS A 350 2.67 8.38 -16.59
C HIS A 350 4.19 8.17 -16.67
N PRO A 351 4.68 6.94 -16.89
CA PRO A 351 6.07 6.77 -17.27
C PRO A 351 6.26 7.52 -18.60
N GLN A 352 7.38 8.23 -18.68
CA GLN A 352 7.77 9.15 -19.75
C GLN A 352 7.24 8.76 -21.14
N GLN A 353 6.71 9.77 -21.84
CA GLN A 353 6.35 9.81 -23.26
C GLN A 353 7.12 8.77 -24.10
N GLY A 354 6.49 7.61 -24.30
CA GLY A 354 7.14 6.46 -24.92
C GLY A 354 6.43 5.13 -24.66
N HIS A 355 5.49 5.06 -23.70
CA HIS A 355 4.67 3.86 -23.59
C HIS A 355 3.83 3.68 -24.86
N PRO A 356 3.92 2.50 -25.51
CA PRO A 356 3.16 2.21 -26.71
C PRO A 356 1.69 2.48 -26.40
N VAL A 357 1.03 3.22 -27.29
CA VAL A 357 -0.43 3.35 -27.27
C VAL A 357 -0.96 1.93 -27.17
N VAL A 358 -1.59 1.59 -26.05
CA VAL A 358 -2.10 0.23 -25.85
C VAL A 358 -3.17 0.01 -26.90
N HIS A 359 -2.82 -0.73 -27.94
CA HIS A 359 -3.68 -0.98 -29.08
C HIS A 359 -4.64 -2.11 -28.73
N SER A 360 -5.75 -1.76 -28.07
CA SER A 360 -6.89 -2.66 -27.93
C SER A 360 -7.62 -2.77 -29.27
N SER A 361 -8.01 -3.98 -29.64
CA SER A 361 -8.82 -4.22 -30.85
C SER A 361 -10.23 -3.63 -30.71
N ASN A 362 -10.68 -3.43 -29.47
CA ASN A 362 -11.98 -2.82 -29.15
C ASN A 362 -11.79 -1.33 -28.76
N PRO A 363 -12.43 -0.38 -29.47
CA PRO A 363 -12.30 1.05 -29.17
C PRO A 363 -12.86 1.44 -27.80
N GLN A 364 -13.89 0.73 -27.29
CA GLN A 364 -14.46 1.00 -25.97
C GLN A 364 -13.47 0.63 -24.85
N VAL A 365 -12.76 -0.50 -25.00
CA VAL A 365 -11.73 -0.91 -24.04
C VAL A 365 -10.54 0.05 -24.09
N ALA A 366 -10.13 0.50 -25.28
CA ALA A 366 -9.07 1.51 -25.42
C ALA A 366 -9.45 2.84 -24.74
N GLU A 367 -10.68 3.32 -24.94
CA GLU A 367 -11.15 4.55 -24.28
C GLU A 367 -11.23 4.38 -22.76
N PHE A 368 -11.76 3.25 -22.30
CA PHE A 368 -11.86 2.94 -20.88
C PHE A 368 -10.48 2.81 -20.21
N ALA A 369 -9.51 2.20 -20.89
CA ALA A 369 -8.14 2.09 -20.44
C ALA A 369 -7.47 3.46 -20.29
N ARG A 370 -7.67 4.36 -21.27
CA ARG A 370 -7.19 5.74 -21.14
C ARG A 370 -7.89 6.48 -19.99
N ARG A 371 -9.20 6.29 -19.83
CA ARG A 371 -10.00 6.98 -18.79
C ARG A 371 -9.54 6.62 -17.38
N TRP A 372 -9.15 5.37 -17.16
CA TRP A 372 -8.75 4.87 -15.84
C TRP A 372 -7.23 4.61 -15.74
N SER A 373 -6.44 5.06 -16.71
CA SER A 373 -4.99 4.82 -16.79
C SER A 373 -4.62 3.35 -16.54
N LEU A 374 -5.31 2.44 -17.22
CA LEU A 374 -5.06 1.00 -17.13
C LEU A 374 -3.78 0.62 -17.90
N ASP A 375 -3.01 -0.31 -17.32
CA ASP A 375 -1.86 -0.91 -17.97
C ASP A 375 -2.27 -1.92 -19.08
N GLU A 376 -1.29 -2.34 -19.88
CA GLU A 376 -1.50 -3.33 -20.96
C GLU A 376 -2.02 -4.68 -20.44
N GLU A 377 -1.62 -5.06 -19.21
CA GLU A 377 -2.10 -6.28 -18.57
C GLU A 377 -3.60 -6.22 -18.26
N ALA A 378 -4.09 -5.09 -17.75
CA ALA A 378 -5.50 -4.83 -17.51
C ALA A 378 -6.31 -4.78 -18.80
N VAL A 379 -5.74 -4.22 -19.87
CA VAL A 379 -6.38 -4.19 -21.19
C VAL A 379 -6.51 -5.61 -21.76
N THR A 380 -5.41 -6.37 -21.75
CA THR A 380 -5.42 -7.78 -22.17
C THR A 380 -6.44 -8.57 -21.36
N PHE A 381 -6.48 -8.37 -20.05
CA PHE A 381 -7.46 -9.00 -19.17
C PHE A 381 -8.90 -8.63 -19.57
N LEU A 382 -9.20 -7.35 -19.81
CA LEU A 382 -10.52 -6.91 -20.28
C LEU A 382 -10.90 -7.55 -21.61
N GLU A 383 -9.96 -7.69 -22.54
CA GLU A 383 -10.21 -8.33 -23.84
C GLU A 383 -10.51 -9.83 -23.71
N THR A 384 -9.93 -10.51 -22.71
CA THR A 384 -10.20 -11.94 -22.44
C THR A 384 -11.55 -12.20 -21.75
N LEU A 385 -12.21 -11.18 -21.19
CA LEU A 385 -13.50 -11.36 -20.54
C LEU A 385 -14.61 -11.70 -21.56
N PRO A 386 -15.59 -12.54 -21.20
CA PRO A 386 -16.80 -12.73 -22.00
C PRO A 386 -17.47 -11.40 -22.32
N GLU A 387 -18.02 -11.26 -23.52
CA GLU A 387 -18.53 -9.97 -24.03
C GLU A 387 -19.54 -9.31 -23.08
N GLN A 388 -20.45 -10.10 -22.51
CA GLN A 388 -21.45 -9.61 -21.57
C GLN A 388 -20.83 -9.15 -20.24
N THR A 389 -19.85 -9.89 -19.70
CA THR A 389 -19.11 -9.48 -18.50
C THR A 389 -18.34 -8.19 -18.76
N ARG A 390 -17.63 -8.14 -19.90
CA ARG A 390 -16.87 -6.96 -20.31
C ARG A 390 -17.76 -5.73 -20.41
N HIS A 391 -18.93 -5.83 -21.05
CA HIS A 391 -19.86 -4.71 -21.17
C HIS A 391 -20.34 -4.20 -19.79
N THR A 392 -20.71 -5.11 -18.88
CA THR A 392 -21.06 -4.75 -17.50
C THR A 392 -19.89 -4.08 -16.77
N VAL A 393 -18.67 -4.59 -16.92
CA VAL A 393 -17.48 -3.98 -16.32
C VAL A 393 -17.23 -2.57 -16.86
N LEU A 394 -17.30 -2.39 -18.18
CA LEU A 394 -17.11 -1.08 -18.81
C LEU A 394 -18.18 -0.05 -18.39
N ALA A 395 -19.40 -0.50 -18.12
CA ALA A 395 -20.52 0.35 -17.72
C ALA A 395 -20.53 0.68 -16.22
N GLU A 396 -20.23 -0.29 -15.36
CA GLU A 396 -20.47 -0.19 -13.91
C GLU A 396 -19.20 0.02 -13.08
N PHE A 397 -18.01 -0.21 -13.66
CA PHE A 397 -16.77 -0.02 -12.92
C PHE A 397 -16.50 1.47 -12.66
N GLN A 398 -16.81 1.89 -11.44
CA GLN A 398 -16.56 3.24 -10.93
C GLN A 398 -15.67 3.13 -9.69
N PRO A 399 -14.35 2.92 -9.88
CA PRO A 399 -13.43 2.88 -8.75
C PRO A 399 -13.44 4.23 -8.04
N ARG A 400 -13.21 4.21 -6.72
CA ARG A 400 -13.01 5.46 -5.99
C ARG A 400 -11.80 6.19 -6.58
N LEU A 401 -11.96 7.49 -6.82
CA LEU A 401 -10.86 8.34 -7.25
C LEU A 401 -9.68 8.17 -6.27
N GLY A 402 -8.46 8.12 -6.81
CA GLY A 402 -7.23 7.93 -6.03
C GLY A 402 -6.88 6.48 -5.65
N THR A 403 -7.63 5.49 -6.14
CA THR A 403 -7.33 4.07 -5.88
C THR A 403 -5.99 3.67 -6.52
N ARG A 404 -5.04 3.18 -5.70
CA ARG A 404 -3.63 2.96 -6.08
C ARG A 404 -3.39 1.79 -7.06
N ASN A 405 -4.26 0.79 -7.06
CA ASN A 405 -4.12 -0.40 -7.93
C ASN A 405 -5.40 -0.57 -8.75
N MET A 406 -5.50 0.17 -9.85
CA MET A 406 -6.63 0.12 -10.80
C MET A 406 -6.81 -1.29 -11.35
N THR A 407 -5.74 -1.88 -11.87
CA THR A 407 -5.73 -3.23 -12.46
C THR A 407 -6.26 -4.28 -11.49
N GLY A 408 -5.77 -4.30 -10.25
CA GLY A 408 -6.23 -5.24 -9.23
C GLY A 408 -7.70 -5.05 -8.84
N LYS A 409 -8.17 -3.79 -8.76
CA LYS A 409 -9.56 -3.48 -8.44
C LYS A 409 -10.51 -3.82 -9.58
N LEU A 410 -10.09 -3.58 -10.80
CA LEU A 410 -10.79 -3.98 -12.01
C LEU A 410 -10.93 -5.51 -12.08
N LYS A 411 -9.83 -6.24 -11.88
CA LYS A 411 -9.85 -7.72 -11.85
C LYS A 411 -10.78 -8.26 -10.76
N ALA A 412 -10.73 -7.68 -9.56
CA ALA A 412 -11.63 -8.05 -8.47
C ALA A 412 -13.11 -7.80 -8.83
N PHE A 413 -13.43 -6.62 -9.39
CA PHE A 413 -14.79 -6.29 -9.81
C PHE A 413 -15.28 -7.21 -10.94
N ALA A 414 -14.47 -7.43 -11.97
CA ALA A 414 -14.77 -8.34 -13.06
C ALA A 414 -15.04 -9.76 -12.56
N SER A 415 -14.29 -10.22 -11.55
CA SER A 415 -14.50 -11.54 -10.93
C SER A 415 -15.87 -11.62 -10.23
N THR A 416 -16.29 -10.56 -9.54
CA THR A 416 -17.63 -10.46 -8.95
C THR A 416 -18.73 -10.51 -10.03
N VAL A 417 -18.55 -9.77 -11.13
CA VAL A 417 -19.49 -9.77 -12.26
C VAL A 417 -19.58 -11.16 -12.91
N MET A 418 -18.45 -11.84 -13.13
CA MET A 418 -18.43 -13.20 -13.66
C MET A 418 -19.14 -14.20 -12.73
N GLY A 419 -18.93 -14.08 -11.42
CA GLY A 419 -19.63 -14.89 -10.42
C GLY A 419 -21.14 -14.67 -10.43
N ALA A 420 -21.59 -13.43 -10.59
CA ALA A 420 -23.01 -13.10 -10.68
C ALA A 420 -23.66 -13.60 -11.98
N GLN A 421 -22.96 -13.52 -13.11
CA GLN A 421 -23.48 -13.96 -14.42
C GLN A 421 -23.51 -15.49 -14.58
N GLY A 422 -22.53 -16.20 -14.01
CA GLY A 422 -22.52 -17.67 -13.99
C GLY A 422 -23.75 -18.27 -13.29
N TYR A 423 -24.34 -17.54 -12.34
CA TYR A 423 -25.59 -17.93 -11.69
C TYR A 423 -26.84 -17.77 -12.56
N GLN A 424 -26.84 -16.84 -13.51
CA GLN A 424 -28.02 -16.60 -14.36
C GLN A 424 -28.09 -17.56 -15.56
N ASN A 425 -26.94 -17.88 -16.17
CA ASN A 425 -26.91 -18.77 -17.34
C ASN A 425 -27.00 -20.27 -17.01
N SER A 426 -26.83 -20.64 -15.73
CA SER A 426 -26.89 -22.04 -15.30
C SER A 426 -28.27 -22.47 -14.79
N ARG A 427 -29.32 -21.65 -15.00
CA ARG A 427 -30.69 -22.02 -14.62
C ARG A 427 -31.31 -22.89 -15.74
N PRO A 428 -31.55 -24.18 -15.52
CA PRO A 428 -32.20 -25.03 -16.52
C PRO A 428 -33.66 -24.58 -16.70
N PRO A 429 -34.20 -24.62 -17.93
CA PRO A 429 -35.64 -24.44 -18.15
C PRO A 429 -36.37 -25.67 -17.58
N ASP A 430 -37.20 -25.44 -16.57
CA ASP A 430 -38.26 -26.32 -16.04
C ASP A 430 -37.99 -27.84 -16.09
N GLY A 431 -37.41 -28.38 -15.02
CA GLY A 431 -37.32 -29.82 -14.79
C GLY A 431 -37.17 -30.14 -13.31
N ALA A 432 -38.24 -30.65 -12.70
CA ALA A 432 -38.31 -31.06 -11.31
C ALA A 432 -37.23 -32.12 -10.98
N GLY A 433 -36.36 -31.83 -10.02
CA GLY A 433 -35.36 -32.79 -9.52
C GLY A 433 -34.52 -32.19 -8.41
N ALA A 434 -34.63 -32.77 -7.22
CA ALA A 434 -34.05 -32.28 -5.98
C ALA A 434 -32.51 -32.37 -5.91
N ALA A 435 -31.97 -31.53 -5.02
CA ALA A 435 -30.66 -31.58 -4.35
C ALA A 435 -29.47 -30.84 -5.00
N GLY A 436 -29.12 -29.69 -4.39
CA GLY A 436 -27.75 -29.52 -3.88
C GLY A 436 -26.88 -28.44 -4.52
N GLY A 437 -27.31 -27.17 -4.53
CA GLY A 437 -26.42 -26.07 -4.91
C GLY A 437 -27.09 -24.70 -4.89
N SER A 438 -27.73 -24.33 -3.77
CA SER A 438 -28.38 -23.02 -3.60
C SER A 438 -27.38 -21.88 -3.73
N GLY A 439 -27.41 -21.19 -4.86
CA GLY A 439 -27.10 -19.77 -4.92
C GLY A 439 -28.04 -19.05 -3.98
N GLY A 440 -27.52 -18.74 -2.79
CA GLY A 440 -28.29 -18.29 -1.65
C GLY A 440 -28.92 -16.93 -1.89
N SER A 441 -30.09 -16.91 -2.52
CA SER A 441 -31.10 -15.90 -2.20
C SER A 441 -31.27 -15.91 -0.68
N LEU A 442 -31.22 -14.72 -0.08
CA LEU A 442 -31.43 -14.61 1.35
C LEU A 442 -32.83 -15.13 1.69
N ASP A 443 -32.93 -15.90 2.76
CA ASP A 443 -34.20 -16.37 3.28
C ASP A 443 -34.98 -15.19 3.91
N LEU A 444 -36.30 -15.30 4.03
CA LEU A 444 -37.16 -14.33 4.70
C LEU A 444 -36.66 -13.98 6.12
N GLY A 445 -36.11 -14.95 6.85
CA GLY A 445 -35.51 -14.76 8.17
C GLY A 445 -34.25 -13.88 8.13
N GLU A 446 -33.41 -14.04 7.10
CA GLU A 446 -32.23 -13.19 6.87
C GLU A 446 -32.64 -11.76 6.52
N LEU A 447 -33.67 -11.57 5.70
CA LEU A 447 -34.20 -10.24 5.37
C LEU A 447 -34.79 -9.53 6.61
N ALA A 448 -35.56 -10.25 7.43
CA ALA A 448 -36.11 -9.70 8.67
C ALA A 448 -35.01 -9.30 9.66
N PHE A 449 -33.93 -10.09 9.75
CA PHE A 449 -32.76 -9.75 10.56
C PHE A 449 -32.06 -8.48 10.06
N LEU A 450 -31.85 -8.34 8.74
CA LEU A 450 -31.23 -7.14 8.19
C LEU A 450 -32.09 -5.89 8.42
N GLN A 451 -33.41 -6.03 8.28
CA GLN A 451 -34.36 -4.97 8.56
C GLN A 451 -34.38 -4.59 10.05
N LYS A 452 -34.31 -5.56 10.97
CA LYS A 452 -34.23 -5.32 12.42
C LYS A 452 -33.07 -4.38 12.77
N TRP A 453 -31.95 -4.49 12.04
CA TRP A 453 -30.75 -3.70 12.27
C TRP A 453 -30.60 -2.50 11.32
N GLY A 454 -31.58 -2.24 10.44
CA GLY A 454 -31.55 -1.12 9.49
C GLY A 454 -30.43 -1.21 8.44
N ILE A 455 -30.01 -2.42 8.07
CA ILE A 455 -28.92 -2.69 7.13
C ILE A 455 -29.37 -3.49 5.90
N GLU A 456 -30.68 -3.55 5.65
CA GLU A 456 -31.31 -4.28 4.54
C GLU A 456 -30.92 -3.78 3.14
N ASN A 457 -30.41 -2.55 3.02
CA ASN A 457 -29.95 -1.99 1.76
C ASN A 457 -28.43 -2.07 1.57
N ASN A 458 -27.69 -2.62 2.55
CA ASN A 458 -26.25 -2.71 2.48
C ASN A 458 -25.83 -3.95 1.66
N LEU A 459 -25.44 -3.73 0.40
CA LEU A 459 -25.03 -4.79 -0.53
C LEU A 459 -23.84 -5.60 0.01
N MET A 460 -22.87 -4.95 0.64
CA MET A 460 -21.68 -5.63 1.19
C MET A 460 -22.06 -6.65 2.28
N VAL A 461 -23.05 -6.33 3.10
CA VAL A 461 -23.57 -7.24 4.13
C VAL A 461 -24.25 -8.45 3.48
N LYS A 462 -25.09 -8.21 2.47
CA LYS A 462 -25.77 -9.29 1.74
C LYS A 462 -24.77 -10.23 1.08
N GLU A 463 -23.81 -9.69 0.36
CA GLU A 463 -22.73 -10.47 -0.26
C GLU A 463 -21.96 -11.28 0.78
N THR A 464 -21.59 -10.65 1.90
CA THR A 464 -20.86 -11.34 2.98
C THR A 464 -21.67 -12.49 3.55
N LEU A 465 -22.98 -12.32 3.81
CA LEU A 465 -23.84 -13.40 4.26
C LEU A 465 -23.98 -14.50 3.19
N CYS A 466 -24.15 -14.14 1.92
CA CYS A 466 -24.23 -15.11 0.82
C CYS A 466 -22.95 -15.96 0.66
N THR A 467 -21.78 -15.45 1.07
CA THR A 467 -20.53 -16.25 1.07
C THR A 467 -20.43 -17.28 2.19
N LEU A 468 -21.29 -17.22 3.21
CA LEU A 468 -21.28 -18.15 4.34
C LEU A 468 -22.13 -19.40 4.06
N THR A 469 -21.70 -20.52 4.64
CA THR A 469 -22.53 -21.75 4.68
C THR A 469 -23.81 -21.51 5.50
N PRO A 470 -24.91 -22.26 5.25
CA PRO A 470 -26.17 -22.07 5.98
C PRO A 470 -26.01 -22.10 7.51
N ASP A 471 -25.19 -23.02 8.05
CA ASP A 471 -24.92 -23.09 9.49
C ASP A 471 -24.18 -21.86 10.03
N GLN A 472 -23.23 -21.34 9.25
CA GLN A 472 -22.51 -20.11 9.59
C GLN A 472 -23.45 -18.89 9.55
N ARG A 473 -24.38 -18.82 8.59
CA ARG A 473 -25.38 -17.75 8.53
C ARG A 473 -26.29 -17.79 9.73
N LEU A 474 -26.89 -18.94 10.05
CA LEU A 474 -27.72 -19.13 11.23
C LEU A 474 -26.99 -18.71 12.51
N ARG A 475 -25.70 -19.04 12.60
CA ARG A 475 -24.87 -18.61 13.73
C ARG A 475 -24.67 -17.11 13.78
N VAL A 476 -24.43 -16.45 12.65
CA VAL A 476 -24.32 -14.99 12.58
C VAL A 476 -25.63 -14.34 13.00
N LEU A 477 -26.77 -14.80 12.48
CA LEU A 477 -28.09 -14.26 12.78
C LEU A 477 -28.46 -14.43 14.27
N ARG A 478 -28.02 -15.53 14.89
CA ARG A 478 -28.28 -15.84 16.31
C ARG A 478 -27.36 -15.09 17.27
N ASP A 479 -26.07 -15.06 16.98
CA ASP A 479 -25.04 -14.63 17.95
C ASP A 479 -24.68 -13.13 17.78
N PHE A 480 -25.14 -12.46 16.72
CA PHE A 480 -24.82 -11.06 16.48
C PHE A 480 -25.75 -10.11 17.23
N GLU A 481 -25.27 -9.59 18.35
CA GLU A 481 -25.93 -8.58 19.18
C GLU A 481 -25.00 -7.38 19.40
N PRO A 482 -24.96 -6.41 18.46
CA PRO A 482 -24.19 -5.18 18.64
C PRO A 482 -24.79 -4.35 19.78
N ALA A 483 -23.93 -3.59 20.48
CA ALA A 483 -24.39 -2.66 21.50
C ALA A 483 -25.27 -1.56 20.88
N THR A 484 -26.22 -1.03 21.66
CA THR A 484 -27.22 -0.04 21.18
C THR A 484 -26.62 1.27 20.68
N ASP A 485 -25.36 1.56 21.05
CA ASP A 485 -24.59 2.74 20.64
C ASP A 485 -23.65 2.46 19.44
N THR A 486 -23.75 1.29 18.82
CA THR A 486 -22.88 0.92 17.69
C THR A 486 -23.20 1.77 16.45
N MET A 487 -22.29 2.69 16.09
CA MET A 487 -22.50 3.60 14.96
C MET A 487 -22.46 2.94 13.57
N ASP A 488 -21.74 1.82 13.41
CA ASP A 488 -21.61 1.10 12.12
C ASP A 488 -21.88 -0.40 12.30
N VAL A 489 -23.16 -0.73 12.37
CA VAL A 489 -23.64 -2.10 12.55
C VAL A 489 -23.26 -2.99 11.36
N ALA A 490 -23.24 -2.44 10.14
CA ALA A 490 -22.90 -3.18 8.93
C ALA A 490 -21.44 -3.64 8.92
N ALA A 491 -20.49 -2.75 9.23
CA ALA A 491 -19.07 -3.13 9.29
C ALA A 491 -18.78 -4.14 10.41
N LYS A 492 -19.47 -4.00 11.56
CA LYS A 492 -19.37 -4.95 12.68
C LYS A 492 -19.92 -6.33 12.30
N LEU A 493 -21.07 -6.38 11.62
CA LEU A 493 -21.63 -7.63 11.11
C LEU A 493 -20.68 -8.31 10.12
N CYS A 494 -20.19 -7.58 9.12
CA CYS A 494 -19.23 -8.12 8.15
C CYS A 494 -17.97 -8.68 8.82
N SER A 495 -17.48 -8.00 9.86
CA SER A 495 -16.32 -8.46 10.64
C SER A 495 -16.62 -9.72 11.45
N PHE A 496 -17.81 -9.78 12.06
CA PHE A 496 -18.28 -10.93 12.82
C PHE A 496 -18.52 -12.15 11.93
N ALA A 497 -19.20 -11.97 10.79
CA ALA A 497 -19.41 -12.98 9.76
C ALA A 497 -18.08 -13.59 9.28
N LYS A 498 -17.08 -12.76 8.99
CA LYS A 498 -15.72 -13.23 8.64
C LYS A 498 -15.01 -13.97 9.77
N SER A 499 -15.36 -13.69 11.03
CA SER A 499 -14.84 -14.43 12.19
C SER A 499 -15.49 -15.82 12.30
N VAL A 500 -16.81 -15.89 12.10
CA VAL A 500 -17.58 -17.14 12.07
C VAL A 500 -17.12 -18.04 10.92
N ALA A 501 -16.89 -17.47 9.74
CA ALA A 501 -16.36 -18.20 8.57
C ALA A 501 -15.01 -18.88 8.85
N ARG A 502 -14.15 -18.25 9.66
CA ARG A 502 -12.81 -18.74 10.01
C ARG A 502 -12.82 -19.82 11.11
N GLY A 503 -13.97 -20.22 11.61
CA GLY A 503 -14.10 -21.32 12.59
C GLY A 503 -13.54 -21.01 13.98
N LYS A 504 -13.03 -19.80 14.24
CA LYS A 504 -12.45 -19.40 15.54
C LYS A 504 -13.47 -18.98 16.60
N GLY A 505 -14.75 -19.26 16.37
CA GLY A 505 -15.85 -18.83 17.24
C GLY A 505 -16.10 -19.69 18.48
N SER A 506 -15.23 -20.60 18.90
CA SER A 506 -15.43 -21.27 20.20
C SER A 506 -15.11 -20.31 21.35
N GLY A 507 -16.12 -19.57 21.80
CA GLY A 507 -16.29 -19.07 23.17
C GLY A 507 -15.09 -18.36 23.80
N LYS A 508 -14.91 -17.08 23.50
CA LYS A 508 -14.47 -16.05 24.46
C LYS A 508 -14.67 -14.68 23.80
N GLY A 509 -15.74 -14.01 24.20
CA GLY A 509 -16.04 -12.65 23.76
C GLY A 509 -14.95 -11.65 24.13
N PRO A 510 -14.90 -10.49 23.48
CA PRO A 510 -14.00 -9.42 23.88
C PRO A 510 -14.62 -8.66 25.07
N GLY A 511 -13.87 -8.52 26.16
CA GLY A 511 -14.19 -7.59 27.24
C GLY A 511 -14.48 -8.26 28.59
N GLY A 512 -13.44 -8.41 29.40
CA GLY A 512 -13.62 -8.34 30.84
C GLY A 512 -13.99 -6.91 31.21
N MET A 513 -15.23 -6.71 31.64
CA MET A 513 -15.73 -5.55 32.39
C MET A 513 -16.61 -6.11 33.53
N PRO A 514 -16.72 -5.38 34.66
CA PRO A 514 -17.05 -5.97 35.95
C PRO A 514 -18.47 -6.55 35.97
N VAL A 515 -18.60 -7.69 36.64
CA VAL A 515 -19.87 -8.30 37.03
C VAL A 515 -20.65 -7.28 37.87
N PHE A 516 -21.59 -6.56 37.25
CA PHE A 516 -22.67 -5.94 38.00
C PHE A 516 -23.57 -7.05 38.51
N LYS A 517 -23.52 -7.27 39.83
CA LYS A 517 -24.53 -8.06 40.56
C LYS A 517 -25.92 -7.57 40.16
N ARG A 518 -26.81 -8.50 39.80
CA ARG A 518 -28.26 -8.28 39.83
C ARG A 518 -28.63 -7.57 41.14
N PRO A 519 -29.42 -6.49 41.12
CA PRO A 519 -30.11 -6.07 42.32
C PRO A 519 -31.02 -7.23 42.73
N ALA A 520 -30.95 -7.60 44.00
CA ALA A 520 -31.88 -8.55 44.59
C ALA A 520 -33.31 -8.04 44.39
N GLU A 521 -34.20 -8.94 43.98
CA GLU A 521 -35.63 -8.78 44.19
C GLU A 521 -35.87 -8.54 45.68
N GLY A 522 -36.34 -7.34 46.02
CA GLY A 522 -36.65 -6.96 47.37
C GLY A 522 -37.17 -5.54 47.39
N ASP A 523 -38.42 -5.40 47.82
CA ASP A 523 -39.08 -4.15 48.21
C ASP A 523 -39.84 -3.40 47.09
N LEU A 524 -40.95 -4.00 46.65
CA LEU A 524 -42.10 -3.25 46.16
C LEU A 524 -42.98 -2.91 47.35
N GLY A 525 -42.96 -1.64 47.75
CA GLY A 525 -43.88 -1.07 48.72
C GLY A 525 -45.35 -1.12 48.27
N PRO A 526 -46.31 -0.94 49.21
CA PRO A 526 -47.71 -1.23 48.96
C PRO A 526 -48.36 -0.22 47.99
N ASP A 527 -48.98 -0.81 46.96
CA ASP A 527 -49.77 -0.15 45.91
C ASP A 527 -51.07 0.45 46.50
N PRO A 528 -51.27 1.79 46.45
CA PRO A 528 -52.40 2.44 47.10
C PRO A 528 -53.60 2.61 46.19
N LEU A 529 -53.95 1.66 45.32
CA LEU A 529 -55.16 1.78 44.47
C LEU A 529 -55.87 0.46 44.16
N ARG A 530 -56.39 -0.24 45.19
CA ARG A 530 -57.49 -1.21 44.98
C ARG A 530 -58.67 -1.02 45.94
N PRO A 531 -59.92 -1.00 45.45
CA PRO A 531 -61.09 -0.78 46.28
C PRO A 531 -61.49 -2.07 47.03
N ARG A 532 -61.92 -1.90 48.28
CA ARG A 532 -62.57 -2.93 49.09
C ARG A 532 -63.94 -3.29 48.49
N LEU A 533 -64.17 -4.58 48.28
CA LEU A 533 -65.50 -5.17 48.31
C LEU A 533 -65.53 -6.25 49.39
N ALA A 534 -66.66 -6.30 50.07
CA ALA A 534 -66.95 -6.98 51.33
C ALA A 534 -66.92 -8.50 51.27
#